data_AF-A0A7Y3ZXC8-F1
#
_entry.id   AF-A0A7Y3ZXC8-F1
#
_cell.length_a   1.000
_cell.length_b   1.000
_cell.length_c   1.000
_cell.angle_alpha   90.00
_cell.angle_beta   90.00
_cell.angle_gamma   90.00
#
_symmetry.space_group_name_H-M   'P 1'
#
loop_
_entity.id
_entity.type
_entity.pdbx_description
1 polymer ?
#
loop_
_entity_poly.entity_id
_entity_poly.type
_entity_poly.pdbx_seq_one_letter_code
_entity_poly.pdbx_strand_id
1 'polypeptide(L)' 'MKSKTKLLGKIEFDTDKLIQDLEVISQFPVFEEEYNEFNSGTWINNSLWNDNGDYRNTQYKDNPNSAKLTELGKKLTI' A
#
# COMPACT_ATOMS: atom_id res chain seq x y z
N MET A 1 27.84 -2.69 -4.87
CA MET A 1 27.36 -3.17 -6.19
C MET A 1 25.88 -2.83 -6.28
N LYS A 2 25.42 -2.03 -7.25
CA LYS A 2 24.00 -1.69 -7.38
C LYS A 2 23.25 -2.89 -7.97
N SER A 3 22.13 -3.29 -7.36
CA SER A 3 21.28 -4.34 -7.91
C SER A 3 20.59 -3.85 -9.19
N LYS A 4 20.44 -4.73 -10.18
CA LYS A 4 19.59 -4.48 -11.35
C LYS A 4 18.17 -4.95 -11.07
N THR A 5 17.18 -4.18 -11.52
CA THR A 5 15.76 -4.59 -11.47
C THR A 5 15.56 -5.88 -12.26
N LYS A 6 14.85 -6.84 -11.65
CA LYS A 6 14.46 -8.11 -12.27
C LYS A 6 13.24 -8.69 -11.56
N LEU A 7 12.51 -9.59 -12.23
CA LEU A 7 11.46 -10.38 -11.60
C LEU A 7 12.08 -11.29 -10.50
N LEU A 8 11.54 -11.24 -9.29
CA LEU A 8 11.97 -12.12 -8.19
C LEU A 8 11.19 -13.45 -8.18
N GLY A 9 9.95 -13.42 -8.66
CA GLY A 9 9.05 -14.58 -8.74
C GLY A 9 7.70 -14.20 -9.31
N LYS A 10 6.82 -15.19 -9.48
CA LYS A 10 5.43 -15.02 -9.91
C LYS A 10 4.53 -15.81 -8.96
N ILE A 11 3.42 -15.21 -8.56
CA ILE A 11 2.37 -15.87 -7.79
C ILE A 11 1.10 -15.93 -8.65
N GLU A 12 0.25 -16.92 -8.37
CA GLU A 12 -1.10 -16.98 -8.92
C GLU A 12 -2.06 -16.30 -7.93
N PHE A 13 -3.03 -15.57 -8.46
CA PHE A 13 -4.04 -14.89 -7.66
C PHE A 13 -5.33 -15.71 -7.65
N ASP A 14 -5.98 -15.76 -6.49
CA ASP A 14 -7.39 -16.10 -6.41
C ASP A 14 -8.20 -14.91 -6.94
N THR A 15 -8.68 -15.02 -8.18
CA THR A 15 -9.34 -13.92 -8.90
C THR A 15 -10.56 -13.38 -8.14
N ASP A 16 -11.35 -14.26 -7.53
CA ASP A 16 -12.59 -13.85 -6.88
C ASP A 16 -12.30 -13.06 -5.60
N LYS A 17 -11.32 -13.50 -4.80
CA LYS A 17 -10.87 -12.76 -3.62
C LYS A 17 -10.21 -11.43 -3.99
N LEU A 18 -9.41 -11.43 -5.06
CA LEU A 18 -8.76 -10.21 -5.53
C LEU A 18 -9.80 -9.17 -5.99
N ILE A 19 -10.87 -9.58 -6.67
CA ILE A 19 -11.96 -8.68 -7.06
C ILE A 19 -12.61 -8.05 -5.84
N GLN A 20 -12.91 -8.83 -4.80
CA GLN A 20 -13.50 -8.32 -3.55
C GLN A 20 -12.60 -7.28 -2.87
N ASP A 21 -11.30 -7.55 -2.79
CA ASP A 21 -10.33 -6.61 -2.21
C ASP A 21 -10.21 -5.33 -3.06
N LEU A 22 -10.26 -5.43 -4.39
CA LEU A 22 -10.22 -4.27 -5.29
C LEU A 22 -11.47 -3.39 -5.15
N GLU A 23 -12.65 -3.98 -4.96
CA GLU A 23 -13.89 -3.24 -4.67
C GLU A 23 -13.76 -2.45 -3.36
N VAL A 24 -13.18 -3.05 -2.32
CA VAL A 24 -12.91 -2.39 -1.04
C VAL A 24 -11.88 -1.25 -1.20
N ILE A 25 -10.79 -1.48 -1.94
CA ILE A 25 -9.74 -0.48 -2.20
C ILE A 25 -10.30 0.73 -2.96
N SER A 26 -11.23 0.52 -3.89
CA SER A 26 -11.84 1.62 -4.65
C SER A 26 -12.59 2.64 -3.79
N GLN A 27 -12.93 2.25 -2.55
CA GLN A 27 -13.63 3.09 -1.57
C GLN A 27 -12.70 3.69 -0.51
N PHE A 28 -11.39 3.44 -0.60
CA PHE A 28 -10.44 4.00 0.35
C PHE A 28 -10.36 5.52 0.24
N PRO A 29 -10.07 6.21 1.36
CA PRO A 29 -9.94 7.65 1.35
C PRO A 29 -8.81 8.09 0.43
N VAL A 30 -9.07 9.11 -0.37
CA VAL A 30 -8.05 9.78 -1.18
C VAL A 30 -7.44 10.88 -0.32
N PHE A 31 -6.13 10.87 -0.19
CA PHE A 31 -5.39 11.91 0.51
C PHE A 31 -4.68 12.81 -0.49
N GLU A 32 -4.52 14.07 -0.11
CA GLU A 32 -3.55 14.93 -0.80
C GLU A 32 -2.15 14.43 -0.43
N GLU A 33 -1.41 13.95 -1.42
CA GLU A 33 -0.12 13.32 -1.17
C GLU A 33 0.95 14.34 -0.80
N GLU A 34 1.78 14.00 0.18
CA GLU A 34 2.90 14.83 0.61
C GLU A 34 3.99 14.99 -0.48
N TYR A 35 3.92 14.22 -1.58
CA TYR A 35 4.82 14.27 -2.74
C TYR A 35 4.16 14.82 -4.01
N ASN A 36 3.00 15.48 -3.89
CA ASN A 36 2.22 15.98 -5.04
C ASN A 36 3.02 16.95 -5.94
N GLU A 37 4.10 17.57 -5.42
CA GLU A 37 4.96 18.48 -6.17
C GLU A 37 5.72 17.84 -7.36
N PHE A 38 5.83 16.51 -7.41
CA PHE A 38 6.49 15.79 -8.51
C PHE A 38 5.52 15.01 -9.43
N ASN A 39 4.22 15.06 -9.14
CA ASN A 39 3.23 14.27 -9.86
C ASN A 39 2.77 14.96 -11.16
N SER A 40 2.52 14.17 -12.20
CA SER A 40 1.72 14.57 -13.36
C SER A 40 0.49 13.67 -13.41
N GLY A 41 -0.65 14.19 -12.93
CA GLY A 41 -1.89 13.42 -12.77
C GLY A 41 -2.16 13.05 -11.31
N THR A 42 -3.00 12.04 -11.09
CA THR A 42 -3.39 11.58 -9.73
C THR A 42 -2.61 10.33 -9.38
N TRP A 43 -1.74 10.42 -8.38
CA TRP A 43 -1.17 9.27 -7.70
C TRP A 43 -1.93 9.10 -6.38
N ILE A 44 -2.18 7.84 -5.99
CA ILE A 44 -2.90 7.49 -4.76
C ILE A 44 -2.14 6.36 -4.09
N ASN A 45 -1.69 6.59 -2.87
CA ASN A 45 -1.09 5.59 -2.01
C ASN A 45 -1.91 5.39 -0.73
N ASN A 46 -2.24 4.13 -0.43
CA ASN A 46 -2.94 3.72 0.79
C ASN A 46 -2.07 2.77 1.62
N SER A 47 -1.67 3.19 2.83
CA SER A 47 -0.85 2.37 3.73
C SER A 47 -1.64 1.21 4.32
N LEU A 48 -1.36 -0.03 3.90
CA LEU A 48 -1.93 -1.26 4.49
C LEU A 48 -1.18 -1.72 5.74
N TRP A 49 0.14 -1.49 5.77
CA TRP A 49 1.03 -1.79 6.88
C TRP A 49 2.05 -0.65 7.03
N ASN A 50 2.30 -0.18 8.25
CA ASN A 50 3.33 0.83 8.54
C ASN A 50 3.84 0.71 10.00
N ASP A 51 4.64 1.65 10.51
CA ASP A 51 5.28 1.51 11.83
C ASP A 51 4.33 1.69 13.03
N ASN A 52 3.25 2.45 12.86
CA ASN A 52 2.36 2.87 13.95
C ASN A 52 0.92 2.34 13.83
N GLY A 53 0.54 1.76 12.69
CA GLY A 53 -0.81 1.27 12.41
C GLY A 53 -1.81 2.35 11.97
N ASP A 54 -1.40 3.62 11.89
CA ASP A 54 -2.27 4.70 11.43
C ASP A 54 -2.24 4.79 9.91
N TYR A 55 -3.36 4.51 9.24
CA TYR A 55 -3.44 4.54 7.78
C TYR A 55 -3.14 5.92 7.16
N ARG A 56 -3.19 7.01 7.94
CA ARG A 56 -2.82 8.36 7.51
C ARG A 56 -1.31 8.60 7.51
N ASN A 57 -0.55 7.72 8.15
CA ASN A 57 0.90 7.76 8.09
C ASN A 57 1.37 7.08 6.80
N THR A 58 1.61 7.90 5.78
CA THR A 58 2.06 7.51 4.44
C THR A 58 3.57 7.68 4.25
N GLN A 59 4.27 8.26 5.23
CA GLN A 59 5.71 8.50 5.13
C GLN A 59 6.51 7.22 5.35
N TYR A 60 7.49 7.02 4.47
CA TYR A 60 8.51 6.02 4.71
C TYR A 60 9.51 6.52 5.75
N LYS A 61 9.86 5.66 6.70
CA LYS A 61 11.02 5.82 7.58
C LYS A 61 11.59 4.45 7.95
N ASP A 62 12.89 4.42 8.22
CA ASP A 62 13.51 3.23 8.76
C ASP A 62 12.92 2.93 10.14
N ASN A 63 12.43 1.70 10.32
CA ASN A 63 11.85 1.24 11.56
C ASN A 63 12.49 -0.10 11.95
N PRO A 64 13.11 -0.21 13.13
CA PRO A 64 13.70 -1.48 13.58
C PRO A 64 12.64 -2.51 13.99
N ASN A 65 11.39 -2.10 14.14
CA ASN A 65 10.29 -2.96 14.56
C ASN A 65 9.51 -3.51 13.36
N SER A 66 8.78 -4.61 13.59
CA SER A 66 7.83 -5.13 12.60
C SER A 66 6.77 -4.09 12.24
N ALA A 67 6.35 -4.11 10.97
CA ALA A 67 5.21 -3.31 10.53
C ALA A 67 3.94 -3.76 11.25
N LYS A 68 3.01 -2.82 11.43
CA LYS A 68 1.71 -2.98 12.06
C LYS A 68 0.63 -2.80 11.00
N LEU A 69 -0.37 -3.67 11.05
CA LEU A 69 -1.53 -3.63 10.16
C LEU A 69 -2.36 -2.38 10.44
N THR A 70 -2.73 -1.64 9.40
CA THR A 70 -3.56 -0.44 9.52
C THR A 70 -5.05 -0.78 9.48
N GLU A 71 -5.90 0.20 9.79
CA GLU A 71 -7.35 0.05 9.63
C GLU A 71 -7.80 -0.20 8.18
N LEU A 72 -6.99 0.20 7.18
CA LEU A 72 -7.26 -0.13 5.77
C LEU A 72 -6.88 -1.58 5.48
N GLY A 73 -5.71 -2.03 5.96
CA GLY A 73 -5.26 -3.41 5.79
C GLY A 73 -6.24 -4.44 6.40
N LYS A 74 -6.86 -4.12 7.54
CA LYS A 74 -7.87 -4.97 8.19
C LYS A 74 -9.14 -5.19 7.38
N LYS A 75 -9.41 -4.37 6.36
CA LYS A 75 -10.63 -4.48 5.53
C LYS A 75 -10.49 -5.47 4.38
N LEU A 76 -9.27 -5.94 4.12
CA LEU A 76 -8.99 -6.86 3.02
C LEU A 76 -9.08 -8.31 3.48
N THR A 77 -9.46 -9.19 2.56
CA THR A 77 -9.77 -10.61 2.81
C THR A 77 -8.57 -11.55 2.74
N ILE A 78 -7.36 -10.97 2.71
CA ILE A 78 -6.05 -11.63 2.59
C ILE A 78 -5.85 -12.76 3.62
#